data_AF-A0A9C9Y4R6-F1
#
_entry.id   AF-A0A9C9Y4R6-F1
#
_cell.length_a   1.000
_cell.length_b   1.000
_cell.length_c   1.000
_cell.angle_alpha   90.00
_cell.angle_beta   90.00
_cell.angle_gamma   90.00
#
_symmetry.space_group_name_H-M   'P 1'
#
loop_
_entity.id
_entity.type
_entity.pdbx_description
1 polymer ?
#
loop_
_entity_poly.entity_id
_entity_poly.type
_entity_poly.pdbx_seq_one_letter_code
_entity_poly.pdbx_strand_id
1 'polypeptide(L)'
;MKKFSKTLLKWYTRNRRDFLWRETKEPYNIWLSEIILQQTKTEQGIPYYEKFIKKYPTIKELALADEQEVLKIWQGLGYYSRARNLHHT
;
A
#
# COMPACT_ATOMS: atom_id res chain seq x y z
N MET A 1 -25.42 10.63 -15.28
CA MET A 1 -24.50 10.06 -14.26
C MET A 1 -25.02 8.78 -13.57
N LYS A 2 -26.27 8.71 -13.08
CA LYS A 2 -26.76 7.54 -12.30
C LYS A 2 -26.62 6.16 -12.99
N LYS A 3 -26.78 6.05 -14.32
CA LYS A 3 -26.68 4.77 -15.04
C LYS A 3 -25.23 4.25 -15.12
N PHE A 4 -24.27 5.12 -15.44
CA PHE A 4 -22.86 4.74 -15.55
C PHE A 4 -22.30 4.23 -14.21
N SER A 5 -22.46 5.01 -13.14
CA SER A 5 -21.95 4.62 -11.82
C SER A 5 -22.56 3.30 -11.33
N LYS A 6 -23.86 3.07 -11.56
CA LYS A 6 -24.53 1.80 -11.21
C LYS A 6 -23.95 0.62 -11.98
N THR A 7 -23.73 0.76 -13.29
CA THR A 7 -23.11 -0.30 -14.11
C THR A 7 -21.69 -0.61 -13.64
N LEU A 8 -20.88 0.43 -13.39
CA LEU A 8 -19.51 0.27 -12.91
C LEU A 8 -19.45 -0.44 -11.55
N LEU A 9 -20.29 -0.02 -10.59
CA LEU A 9 -20.34 -0.65 -9.27
C LEU A 9 -20.79 -2.11 -9.35
N LYS A 10 -21.78 -2.44 -10.19
CA LYS A 10 -22.23 -3.83 -10.39
C LYS A 10 -21.15 -4.71 -11.03
N TRP A 11 -20.33 -4.15 -11.91
CA TRP A 11 -19.19 -4.88 -12.47
C TRP A 11 -18.11 -5.08 -11.40
N TYR A 12 -17.78 -4.03 -10.63
CA TYR A 12 -16.77 -4.09 -9.58
C TYR A 12 -17.09 -5.14 -8.51
N THR A 13 -18.35 -5.24 -8.07
CA THR A 13 -18.73 -6.26 -7.06
C THR A 13 -18.49 -7.71 -7.52
N ARG A 14 -18.43 -7.96 -8.83
CA ARG A 14 -18.23 -9.31 -9.40
C ARG A 14 -16.81 -9.57 -9.90
N ASN A 15 -16.08 -8.53 -10.28
CA ASN A 15 -14.80 -8.65 -10.99
C ASN A 15 -13.64 -7.97 -10.25
N ARG A 16 -13.85 -7.45 -9.04
CA ARG A 16 -12.77 -6.88 -8.25
C ARG A 16 -11.69 -7.93 -8.02
N ARG A 17 -10.44 -7.49 -8.12
CA ARG A 17 -9.29 -8.27 -7.65
C ARG A 17 -9.19 -8.16 -6.13
N ASP A 18 -8.86 -9.28 -5.51
CA ASP A 18 -8.64 -9.36 -4.07
C ASP A 18 -7.22 -8.92 -3.76
N PHE A 19 -7.12 -7.80 -3.06
CA PHE A 19 -5.87 -7.27 -2.55
C PHE A 19 -6.03 -7.04 -1.06
N LEU A 20 -5.01 -7.40 -0.28
CA LEU A 20 -5.03 -7.30 1.18
C LEU A 20 -5.40 -5.89 1.67
N TRP A 21 -4.89 -4.84 0.99
CA TRP A 21 -5.21 -3.45 1.31
C TRP A 21 -6.65 -3.02 1.00
N ARG A 22 -7.43 -3.84 0.29
CA ARG A 22 -8.87 -3.62 0.03
C ARG A 22 -9.78 -4.33 1.03
N GLU A 23 -9.24 -5.27 1.80
CA GLU A 23 -9.98 -6.01 2.83
C GLU A 23 -9.92 -5.32 4.21
N THR A 24 -9.28 -4.14 4.28
CA THR A 24 -9.14 -3.33 5.48
C THR A 24 -9.68 -1.92 5.26
N LYS A 25 -10.09 -1.27 6.36
CA LYS A 25 -10.45 0.15 6.39
C LYS A 25 -9.42 0.99 7.15
N GLU A 26 -8.33 0.37 7.60
CA GLU A 26 -7.28 1.04 8.36
C GLU A 26 -6.54 2.06 7.47
N PRO A 27 -6.55 3.36 7.82
CA PRO A 27 -5.93 4.40 6.98
C PRO A 27 -4.45 4.14 6.70
N TYR A 28 -3.71 3.62 7.69
CA TYR A 28 -2.29 3.25 7.56
C TYR A 28 -2.07 2.23 6.44
N ASN A 29 -2.86 1.16 6.43
CA ASN A 29 -2.73 0.08 5.45
C ASN A 29 -3.06 0.58 4.03
N ILE A 30 -4.09 1.42 3.90
CA ILE A 30 -4.48 2.01 2.62
C ILE A 30 -3.38 2.94 2.13
N TRP A 31 -2.92 3.89 2.97
CA TRP A 31 -1.86 4.83 2.64
C TRP A 31 -0.57 4.14 2.21
N LEU A 32 -0.11 3.14 2.98
CA LEU A 32 1.07 2.35 2.65
C LEU A 32 0.95 1.71 1.26
N SER A 33 -0.20 1.12 0.94
CA SER A 33 -0.42 0.49 -0.36
C SER A 33 -0.36 1.51 -1.50
N GLU A 34 -0.95 2.69 -1.32
CA GLU A 34 -0.93 3.75 -2.33
C GLU A 34 0.49 4.25 -2.58
N ILE A 35 1.30 4.47 -1.53
CA ILE A 35 2.71 4.89 -1.69
C ILE A 35 3.53 3.80 -2.39
N ILE A 36 3.36 2.53 -2.05
CA ILE A 36 4.07 1.42 -2.70
C ILE A 36 3.68 1.32 -4.19
N LEU A 37 2.40 1.51 -4.53
CA LEU A 37 1.89 1.33 -5.90
C LEU A 37 2.13 2.52 -6.83
N GLN A 38 2.59 3.66 -6.31
CA GLN A 38 3.04 4.76 -7.17
C GLN A 38 4.18 4.30 -8.09
N GLN A 39 3.93 4.38 -9.40
CA GLN A 39 4.89 3.97 -10.46
C GLN A 39 5.43 2.53 -10.28
N THR A 40 4.68 1.66 -9.61
CA THR A 40 5.06 0.26 -9.33
C THR A 40 3.92 -0.66 -9.73
N LYS A 41 4.20 -1.72 -10.49
CA LYS A 41 3.17 -2.71 -10.84
C LYS A 41 2.65 -3.43 -9.61
N THR A 42 1.38 -3.81 -9.62
CA THR A 42 0.76 -4.52 -8.49
C THR A 42 1.50 -5.80 -8.13
N GLU A 43 1.87 -6.63 -9.11
CA GLU A 43 2.56 -7.91 -8.83
C GLU A 43 3.88 -7.70 -8.08
N GLN A 44 4.58 -6.60 -8.37
CA GLN A 44 5.81 -6.24 -7.69
C GLN A 44 5.56 -5.62 -6.31
N GLY A 45 4.47 -4.86 -6.13
CA GLY A 45 4.15 -4.16 -4.88
C GLY A 45 3.63 -5.07 -3.75
N ILE A 46 2.86 -6.12 -4.08
CA ILE A 46 2.27 -7.07 -3.11
C ILE A 46 3.29 -7.58 -2.07
N PRO A 47 4.43 -8.18 -2.46
CA PRO A 47 5.36 -8.74 -1.48
C PRO A 47 6.01 -7.68 -0.58
N TYR A 48 6.09 -6.42 -1.01
CA TYR A 48 6.59 -5.34 -0.16
C TYR A 48 5.54 -4.89 0.82
N TYR A 49 4.30 -4.72 0.36
CA TYR A 49 3.17 -4.40 1.23
C TYR A 49 3.06 -5.42 2.37
N GLU A 50 3.08 -6.72 2.05
CA GLU A 50 3.03 -7.82 3.03
C GLU A 50 4.18 -7.76 4.05
N LYS A 51 5.41 -7.51 3.60
CA LYS A 51 6.57 -7.33 4.49
C LYS A 51 6.39 -6.14 5.43
N PHE A 52 5.90 -5.02 4.91
CA PHE A 52 5.67 -3.82 5.70
C PHE A 52 4.59 -4.03 6.77
N ILE A 53 3.40 -4.50 6.41
CA ILE A 53 2.33 -4.72 7.40
C ILE A 53 2.67 -5.84 8.41
N LYS A 54 3.52 -6.78 8.02
CA LYS A 54 4.01 -7.83 8.94
C LYS A 54 5.03 -7.29 9.93
N LYS A 55 5.96 -6.42 9.48
CA LYS A 55 7.02 -5.87 10.35
C LYS A 55 6.55 -4.67 11.16
N TYR A 56 5.72 -3.82 10.56
CA TYR A 56 5.14 -2.63 11.16
C TYR A 56 3.61 -2.68 11.03
N PRO A 57 2.91 -3.47 11.86
CA PRO A 57 1.45 -3.56 11.85
C PRO A 57 0.73 -2.23 12.06
N THR A 58 1.36 -1.28 12.76
CA THR A 58 0.78 0.03 13.05
C THR A 58 1.65 1.18 12.56
N ILE A 59 1.03 2.34 12.30
CA ILE A 59 1.76 3.57 11.93
C ILE A 59 2.76 3.99 13.03
N LYS A 60 2.45 3.73 14.31
CA LYS A 60 3.35 4.04 15.42
C LYS A 60 4.62 3.19 15.37
N GLU A 61 4.50 1.92 15.04
CA GLU A 61 5.65 1.03 14.87
C GLU A 61 6.50 1.45 13.67
N LEU A 62 5.88 1.87 12.55
CA LEU A 62 6.62 2.42 11.42
C LEU A 62 7.34 3.73 11.78
N ALA A 63 6.71 4.60 12.55
CA ALA A 63 7.28 5.88 12.97
C ALA A 63 8.46 5.72 13.94
N LEU A 64 8.44 4.67 14.77
CA LEU A 64 9.53 4.34 15.71
C LEU A 64 10.64 3.49 15.08
N ALA A 65 10.45 3.01 13.85
CA ALA A 65 11.42 2.19 13.16
C ALA A 65 12.70 2.96 12.83
N ASP A 66 13.82 2.27 12.74
CA ASP A 66 15.03 2.87 12.19
C ASP A 66 14.88 3.06 10.66
N GLU A 67 15.28 4.22 10.15
CA GLU A 67 15.15 4.55 8.73
C GLU A 67 15.85 3.51 7.85
N GLN A 68 17.04 3.03 8.24
CA GLN A 68 17.78 2.05 7.44
C GLN A 68 17.03 0.73 7.35
N GLU A 69 16.30 0.34 8.41
CA GLU A 69 15.44 -0.84 8.36
C GLU A 69 14.27 -0.66 7.38
N VAL A 70 13.65 0.53 7.35
CA VAL A 70 12.60 0.86 6.39
C VAL A 70 13.16 0.79 4.96
N LEU A 71 14.32 1.40 4.70
CA LEU A 71 14.97 1.36 3.39
C LEU A 71 15.39 -0.04 2.97
N LYS A 72 15.77 -0.90 3.93
CA LYS A 72 16.11 -2.30 3.68
C LYS A 72 14.90 -3.11 3.20
N ILE A 73 13.72 -2.89 3.78
CA ILE A 73 12.49 -3.51 3.26
C ILE A 73 12.16 -2.95 1.88
N TRP A 74 12.38 -1.65 1.65
CA TRP A 74 12.12 -0.97 0.37
C TRP A 74 13.09 -1.34 -0.75
N GLN A 75 14.20 -2.01 -0.43
CA GLN A 75 15.27 -2.29 -1.37
C GLN A 75 14.75 -3.06 -2.60
N GLY A 76 14.88 -2.45 -3.79
CA GLY A 76 14.42 -3.03 -5.06
C GLY A 76 13.10 -2.46 -5.60
N LEU A 77 12.36 -1.64 -4.84
CA LEU A 77 11.17 -0.93 -5.34
C LEU A 77 11.50 0.33 -6.16
N GLY A 78 12.72 0.86 -6.06
CA GLY A 78 13.09 2.14 -6.66
C GLY A 78 12.40 3.35 -6.00
N TYR A 79 12.73 4.55 -6.47
CA TYR A 79 12.21 5.83 -5.94
C TYR A 79 12.25 5.90 -4.40
N TYR A 80 13.43 5.77 -3.79
CA TYR A 80 13.63 5.72 -2.33
C TYR A 80 13.15 6.97 -1.58
N SER A 81 12.94 8.09 -2.26
CA SER A 81 12.28 9.26 -1.67
C SER A 81 10.87 8.94 -1.18
N ARG A 82 10.15 8.00 -1.80
CA ARG A 82 8.84 7.53 -1.32
C ARG A 82 8.95 6.88 0.06
N ALA A 83 9.94 6.02 0.26
CA ALA A 83 10.19 5.35 1.54
C ALA A 83 10.57 6.34 2.64
N ARG A 84 11.43 7.31 2.31
CA ARG A 84 11.83 8.38 3.23
C ARG A 84 10.63 9.23 3.62
N ASN A 85 9.85 9.71 2.64
CA ASN A 85 8.67 10.52 2.91
C ASN A 85 7.63 9.74 3.73
N LEU A 86 7.35 8.48 3.37
CA LEU A 86 6.49 7.58 4.15
C LEU A 86 6.89 7.49 5.64
N HIS A 87 8.19 7.61 5.95
CA HIS A 87 8.68 7.53 7.32
C HIS A 87 8.70 8.90 8.03
N HIS A 88 8.89 10.01 7.31
CA HIS A 88 9.12 11.35 7.86
C HIS A 88 7.90 12.29 7.83
N THR A 89 6.83 11.98 7.08
CA THR A 89 5.61 12.80 6.98
C THR A 89 4.39 12.09 7.51
#